data_AF-A0A3N1Y8J9-F1
#
_entry.id   AF-A0A3N1Y8J9-F1
#
_cell.length_a   1.000
_cell.length_b   1.000
_cell.length_c   1.000
_cell.angle_alpha   90.00
_cell.angle_beta   90.00
_cell.angle_gamma   90.00
#
_symmetry.space_group_name_H-M   'P 1'
#
loop_
_entity.id
_entity.type
_entity.pdbx_description
1 polymer ?
#
loop_
_entity_poly.entity_id
_entity_poly.type
_entity_poly.pdbx_seq_one_letter_code
_entity_poly.pdbx_strand_id
1 'polypeptide(L)'
;MTEIPWRPDWRVGIAWMDRDHAILRRLADRLFAAASGDTAPAQVLAVADELIRHARLHFHKEEREMDRLGHADEVQHRFQHDHLIHELEHLRAELAREPHPDPAPLASFLHHWLDDHILESDRPLAAALRADAHR
;
A
#
# COMPACT_ATOMS: atom_id res chain seq x y z
N MET A 1 3.18 3.03 -22.50
CA MET A 1 3.03 3.35 -21.07
C MET A 1 1.54 3.41 -20.78
N THR A 2 1.03 2.44 -20.03
CA THR A 2 -0.36 2.46 -19.56
C THR A 2 -0.28 2.64 -18.06
N GLU A 3 -0.46 3.89 -17.59
CA GLU A 3 -0.95 4.10 -16.22
C GLU A 3 -2.19 3.21 -16.09
N ILE A 4 -2.22 2.32 -15.10
CA ILE A 4 -3.43 1.54 -14.84
C ILE A 4 -4.44 2.56 -14.29
N PRO A 5 -5.52 2.89 -15.04
CA PRO A 5 -6.45 3.91 -14.59
C PRO A 5 -7.06 3.48 -13.26
N TRP A 6 -7.15 4.43 -12.32
CA TRP A 6 -7.79 4.23 -11.02
C TRP A 6 -9.17 3.60 -11.21
N ARG A 7 -9.32 2.33 -10.85
CA ARG A 7 -10.59 1.63 -11.01
C ARG A 7 -11.58 2.13 -9.95
N PRO A 8 -12.85 2.37 -10.29
CA PRO A 8 -13.89 2.70 -9.31
C PRO A 8 -13.95 1.70 -8.15
N ASP A 9 -13.56 0.45 -8.42
CA ASP A 9 -13.59 -0.67 -7.49
C ASP A 9 -12.62 -0.55 -6.31
N TRP A 10 -11.68 0.40 -6.33
CA TRP A 10 -10.73 0.64 -5.22
C TRP A 10 -11.12 1.79 -4.31
N ARG A 11 -12.22 2.48 -4.63
CA ARG A 11 -12.80 3.42 -3.69
C ARG A 11 -13.56 2.63 -2.63
N VAL A 12 -13.09 2.75 -1.40
CA VAL A 12 -13.80 2.24 -0.24
C VAL A 12 -14.81 3.26 0.26
N GLY A 13 -14.75 4.53 -0.17
CA GLY A 13 -15.75 5.55 0.18
C GLY A 13 -15.46 6.27 1.49
N ILE A 14 -14.23 6.15 2.00
CA ILE A 14 -13.70 6.91 3.13
C ILE A 14 -12.58 7.78 2.58
N ALA A 15 -12.77 9.11 2.61
CA ALA A 15 -11.95 10.05 1.84
C ALA A 15 -10.44 9.99 2.16
N TRP A 16 -10.07 9.68 3.40
CA TRP A 16 -8.67 9.57 3.79
C TRP A 16 -8.06 8.22 3.37
N MET A 17 -8.81 7.11 3.45
CA MET A 17 -8.36 5.79 2.97
C MET A 17 -8.17 5.83 1.45
N ASP A 18 -9.17 6.33 0.72
CA ASP A 18 -9.11 6.46 -0.75
C ASP A 18 -7.91 7.29 -1.21
N ARG A 19 -7.55 8.34 -0.45
CA ARG A 19 -6.38 9.17 -0.73
C ARG A 19 -5.08 8.40 -0.49
N ASP A 20 -4.97 7.72 0.64
CA ASP A 20 -3.76 6.98 1.01
C ASP A 20 -3.54 5.79 0.05
N HIS A 21 -4.58 5.04 -0.32
CA HIS A 21 -4.51 3.99 -1.35
C HIS A 21 -4.01 4.54 -2.70
N ALA A 22 -4.50 5.73 -3.11
CA ALA A 22 -4.06 6.38 -4.34
C ALA A 22 -2.59 6.84 -4.29
N ILE A 23 -2.06 7.15 -3.11
CA ILE A 23 -0.64 7.48 -2.94
C ILE A 23 0.20 6.20 -3.06
N LEU A 24 -0.17 5.13 -2.34
CA LEU A 24 0.55 3.85 -2.39
C LEU A 24 0.61 3.29 -3.81
N ARG A 25 -0.51 3.37 -4.56
CA ARG A 25 -0.56 2.95 -5.96
C ARG A 25 0.40 3.74 -6.85
N ARG A 26 0.41 5.08 -6.73
CA ARG A 26 1.33 5.93 -7.51
C ARG A 26 2.80 5.65 -7.18
N LEU A 27 3.10 5.32 -5.94
CA LEU A 27 4.47 4.95 -5.55
C LEU A 27 4.87 3.62 -6.18
N ALA A 28 3.96 2.64 -6.22
CA ALA A 28 4.17 1.39 -6.95
C ALA A 28 4.36 1.63 -8.46
N ASP A 29 3.51 2.47 -9.08
CA ASP A 29 3.63 2.82 -10.51
C ASP A 29 4.97 3.52 -10.82
N ARG A 30 5.44 4.41 -9.93
CA ARG A 30 6.75 5.07 -10.03
C ARG A 30 7.90 4.06 -9.95
N LEU A 31 7.82 3.08 -9.06
CA LEU A 31 8.81 2.00 -8.96
C LEU A 31 8.81 1.15 -10.24
N PHE A 32 7.63 0.79 -10.75
CA PHE A 32 7.52 0.03 -11.99
C PHE A 32 8.12 0.78 -13.19
N ALA A 33 7.84 2.08 -13.32
CA ALA A 33 8.39 2.91 -14.38
C ALA A 33 9.93 3.05 -14.28
N ALA A 34 10.47 3.07 -13.06
CA ALA A 34 11.90 3.15 -12.82
C ALA A 34 12.67 1.91 -13.32
N ALA A 35 12.02 0.74 -13.40
CA ALA A 35 12.63 -0.49 -13.92
C ALA A 35 12.94 -0.44 -15.42
N SER A 36 12.26 0.41 -16.20
CA SER A 36 12.40 0.48 -17.66
C SER A 36 13.22 1.68 -18.16
N GLY A 37 13.83 2.47 -17.26
CA GLY A 37 14.53 3.70 -17.61
C GLY A 37 15.87 3.86 -16.91
N ASP A 38 16.59 4.95 -17.24
CA ASP A 38 17.90 5.29 -16.66
C ASP A 38 17.78 5.93 -15.25
N THR A 39 16.88 5.41 -14.43
CA THR A 39 16.66 5.94 -13.08
C THR A 39 17.85 5.60 -12.19
N ALA A 40 18.40 6.60 -11.48
CA ALA A 40 19.53 6.36 -10.60
C ALA A 40 19.15 5.40 -9.46
N PRO A 41 20.01 4.45 -9.06
CA PRO A 41 19.72 3.51 -7.95
C PRO A 41 19.27 4.21 -6.67
N ALA A 42 19.88 5.35 -6.33
CA ALA A 42 19.48 6.14 -5.17
C ALA A 42 18.04 6.68 -5.24
N GLN A 43 17.54 6.99 -6.44
CA GLN A 43 16.16 7.42 -6.63
C GLN A 43 15.19 6.25 -6.45
N VAL A 44 15.54 5.05 -6.95
CA VAL A 44 14.74 3.83 -6.74
C VAL A 44 14.56 3.56 -5.24
N LEU A 45 15.66 3.57 -4.49
CA LEU A 45 15.63 3.35 -3.04
C LEU A 45 14.82 4.43 -2.31
N ALA A 46 14.92 5.69 -2.73
CA ALA A 46 14.15 6.77 -2.13
C ALA A 46 12.63 6.59 -2.32
N VAL A 47 12.19 6.08 -3.50
CA VAL A 47 10.76 5.78 -3.72
C VAL A 47 10.30 4.58 -2.90
N ALA A 48 11.14 3.54 -2.76
CA ALA A 48 10.83 2.40 -1.91
C ALA A 48 10.72 2.79 -0.43
N ASP A 49 11.60 3.67 0.05
CA ASP A 49 11.55 4.21 1.42
C ASP A 49 10.30 5.09 1.64
N GLU A 50 9.94 5.92 0.64
CA GLU A 50 8.72 6.71 0.66
C GLU A 50 7.47 5.81 0.75
N LEU A 51 7.44 4.73 -0.03
CA LEU A 51 6.38 3.74 -0.04
C LEU A 51 6.19 3.07 1.33
N ILE A 52 7.25 2.52 1.92
CA ILE A 52 7.19 1.84 3.22
C ILE A 52 6.66 2.81 4.29
N ARG A 53 7.16 4.05 4.29
CA ARG A 53 6.71 5.07 5.24
C ARG A 53 5.22 5.39 5.08
N HIS A 54 4.73 5.55 3.84
CA HIS A 54 3.31 5.81 3.59
C HIS A 54 2.43 4.62 4.00
N ALA A 55 2.86 3.39 3.73
CA ALA A 55 2.13 2.18 4.12
C ALA A 55 1.99 2.10 5.65
N ARG A 56 3.09 2.27 6.40
CA ARG A 56 3.06 2.29 7.87
C ARG A 56 2.11 3.35 8.43
N LEU A 57 2.15 4.56 7.87
CA LEU A 57 1.27 5.64 8.32
C LEU A 57 -0.21 5.35 8.04
N HIS A 58 -0.50 4.76 6.88
CA HIS A 58 -1.84 4.39 6.47
C HIS A 58 -2.41 3.29 7.40
N PHE A 59 -1.66 2.19 7.57
CA PHE A 59 -2.04 1.09 8.45
C PHE A 59 -2.25 1.52 9.90
N HIS A 60 -1.37 2.40 10.42
CA HIS A 60 -1.57 2.94 11.77
C HIS A 60 -2.90 3.71 11.94
N LYS A 61 -3.40 4.38 10.89
CA LYS A 61 -4.71 5.06 10.96
C LYS A 61 -5.83 4.04 10.97
N GLU A 62 -5.79 3.03 10.11
CA GLU A 62 -6.79 1.98 10.03
C GLU A 62 -6.87 1.19 11.33
N GLU A 63 -5.72 0.77 11.86
CA GLU A 63 -5.60 0.08 13.13
C GLU A 63 -6.19 0.84 14.30
N ARG A 64 -5.96 2.16 14.36
CA ARG A 64 -6.59 3.00 15.39
C ARG A 64 -8.11 3.02 15.24
N GLU A 65 -8.63 3.04 14.02
CA GLU A 65 -10.07 2.96 13.77
C GLU A 65 -10.62 1.56 14.07
N MET A 66 -9.87 0.49 13.80
CA MET A 66 -10.21 -0.88 14.19
C MET A 66 -10.36 -1.00 15.71
N ASP A 67 -9.37 -0.51 16.47
CA ASP A 67 -9.40 -0.50 17.94
C ASP A 67 -10.61 0.28 18.48
N ARG A 68 -10.89 1.44 17.87
CA ARG A 68 -12.00 2.32 18.28
C ARG A 68 -13.36 1.67 18.05
N LEU A 69 -13.51 0.93 16.96
CA LEU A 69 -14.76 0.28 16.57
C LEU A 69 -14.93 -1.13 17.16
N GLY A 70 -13.87 -1.72 17.71
CA GLY A 70 -13.85 -3.14 18.05
C GLY A 70 -14.05 -4.01 16.81
N HIS A 71 -13.29 -3.74 15.74
CA HIS A 71 -13.45 -4.40 14.46
C HIS A 71 -13.20 -5.91 14.57
N ALA A 72 -14.15 -6.72 14.10
CA ALA A 72 -14.15 -8.17 14.33
C ALA A 72 -12.89 -8.88 13.80
N ASP A 73 -12.35 -8.40 12.67
CA ASP A 73 -11.22 -9.03 11.98
C ASP A 73 -9.88 -8.33 12.25
N GLU A 74 -9.79 -7.48 13.30
CA GLU A 74 -8.61 -6.65 13.59
C GLU A 74 -7.29 -7.44 13.68
N VAL A 75 -7.32 -8.66 14.21
CA VAL A 75 -6.13 -9.51 14.37
C VAL A 75 -5.60 -9.95 13.01
N GLN A 76 -6.49 -10.39 12.12
CA GLN A 76 -6.12 -10.85 10.80
C GLN A 76 -5.67 -9.68 9.90
N HIS A 77 -6.35 -8.53 10.02
CA HIS A 77 -6.02 -7.31 9.28
C HIS A 77 -4.63 -6.78 9.67
N ARG A 78 -4.34 -6.68 10.98
CA ARG A 78 -2.99 -6.31 11.48
C ARG A 78 -1.89 -7.26 11.01
N PHE A 79 -2.17 -8.57 11.00
CA PHE A 79 -1.20 -9.54 10.51
C PHE A 79 -0.85 -9.32 9.03
N GLN A 80 -1.83 -8.98 8.19
CA GLN A 80 -1.58 -8.65 6.78
C GLN A 80 -0.73 -7.39 6.64
N HIS A 81 -0.99 -6.36 7.46
CA HIS A 81 -0.17 -5.14 7.49
C HIS A 81 1.29 -5.44 7.85
N ASP A 82 1.51 -6.14 8.96
CA ASP A 82 2.84 -6.49 9.43
C ASP A 82 3.60 -7.32 8.39
N HIS A 83 2.92 -8.28 7.76
CA HIS A 83 3.47 -9.09 6.69
C HIS A 83 3.87 -8.24 5.47
N LEU A 84 3.01 -7.34 5.00
CA LEU A 84 3.35 -6.46 3.88
C LEU A 84 4.60 -5.63 4.19
N ILE A 85 4.63 -5.01 5.36
CA ILE A 85 5.74 -4.17 5.76
C ILE A 85 7.05 -4.97 5.79
N HIS A 86 7.03 -6.19 6.30
CA HIS A 86 8.19 -7.06 6.30
C HIS A 86 8.68 -7.36 4.87
N GLU A 87 7.77 -7.72 3.97
CA GLU A 87 8.10 -8.01 2.57
C GLU A 87 8.65 -6.76 1.84
N LEU A 88 8.05 -5.59 2.06
CA LEU A 88 8.53 -4.34 1.46
C LEU A 88 9.94 -3.99 1.95
N GLU A 89 10.22 -4.15 3.25
CA GLU A 89 11.55 -3.90 3.81
C GLU A 89 12.58 -4.91 3.30
N HIS A 90 12.21 -6.19 3.18
CA HIS A 90 13.04 -7.22 2.60
C HIS A 90 13.42 -6.89 1.15
N LEU A 91 12.43 -6.65 0.29
CA LEU A 91 12.66 -6.34 -1.12
C LEU A 91 13.46 -5.05 -1.30
N ARG A 92 13.19 -4.01 -0.49
CA ARG A 92 13.99 -2.79 -0.48
C ARG A 92 15.45 -3.05 -0.11
N ALA A 93 15.72 -3.95 0.84
CA ALA A 93 17.08 -4.32 1.22
C ALA A 93 17.81 -5.06 0.10
N GLU A 94 17.11 -5.92 -0.65
CA GLU A 94 17.67 -6.57 -1.85
C GLU A 94 18.02 -5.54 -2.94
N LEU A 95 17.12 -4.58 -3.23
CA LEU A 95 17.42 -3.50 -4.18
C LEU A 95 18.68 -2.72 -3.80
N ALA A 96 18.95 -2.53 -2.52
CA ALA A 96 20.11 -1.75 -2.06
C ALA A 96 21.46 -2.49 -2.24
N ARG A 97 21.44 -3.79 -2.49
CA ARG A 97 22.63 -4.62 -2.71
C ARG A 97 23.07 -4.65 -4.18
N GLU A 98 22.16 -4.31 -5.08
CA GLU A 98 22.39 -4.37 -6.52
C GLU A 98 22.95 -3.05 -7.08
N PRO A 99 24.04 -3.09 -7.88
CA PRO A 99 24.53 -1.90 -8.58
C PRO A 99 23.51 -1.33 -9.58
N HIS A 100 22.65 -2.21 -10.10
CA HIS A 100 21.57 -1.90 -11.04
C HIS A 100 20.26 -2.54 -10.52
N PRO A 101 19.58 -1.90 -9.56
CA PRO A 101 18.38 -2.47 -8.95
C PRO A 101 17.23 -2.56 -9.95
N ASP A 102 16.54 -3.70 -9.96
CA ASP A 102 15.27 -3.88 -10.67
C ASP A 102 14.10 -3.76 -9.69
N PRO A 103 13.39 -2.62 -9.63
CA PRO A 103 12.24 -2.43 -8.75
C PRO A 103 10.94 -3.07 -9.26
N ALA A 104 10.90 -3.66 -10.46
CA ALA A 104 9.67 -4.23 -11.01
C ALA A 104 9.04 -5.30 -10.11
N PRO A 105 9.79 -6.26 -9.51
CA PRO A 105 9.21 -7.26 -8.62
C PRO A 105 8.51 -6.64 -7.40
N LEU A 106 9.11 -5.63 -6.77
CA LEU A 106 8.52 -4.93 -5.63
C LEU A 106 7.24 -4.19 -6.03
N ALA A 107 7.28 -3.47 -7.16
CA ALA A 107 6.12 -2.77 -7.68
C ALA A 107 4.97 -3.72 -8.02
N SER A 108 5.25 -4.82 -8.73
CA SER A 108 4.26 -5.83 -9.06
C SER A 108 3.69 -6.51 -7.81
N PHE A 109 4.52 -6.87 -6.84
CA PHE A 109 4.06 -7.44 -5.57
C PHE A 109 3.06 -6.50 -4.88
N LEU A 110 3.42 -5.22 -4.73
CA LEU A 110 2.55 -4.25 -4.07
C LEU A 110 1.24 -4.02 -4.84
N HIS A 111 1.27 -4.00 -6.18
CA HIS A 111 0.04 -3.86 -6.97
C HIS A 111 -0.97 -4.98 -6.68
N HIS A 112 -0.52 -6.24 -6.69
CA HIS A 112 -1.40 -7.37 -6.41
C HIS A 112 -1.88 -7.34 -4.96
N TRP A 113 -0.97 -7.09 -4.01
CA TRP A 113 -1.33 -7.04 -2.60
C TRP A 113 -2.36 -5.96 -2.30
N LEU A 114 -2.20 -4.74 -2.84
CA LEU A 114 -3.15 -3.65 -2.63
C LEU A 114 -4.52 -3.98 -3.19
N ASP A 115 -4.57 -4.57 -4.38
CA ASP A 115 -5.84 -4.92 -5.02
C ASP A 115 -6.62 -5.92 -4.14
N ASP A 116 -5.97 -6.98 -3.64
CA ASP A 116 -6.62 -7.98 -2.80
C ASP A 116 -6.98 -7.41 -1.40
N HIS A 117 -6.06 -6.69 -0.77
CA HIS A 117 -6.25 -6.16 0.58
C HIS A 117 -7.40 -5.14 0.67
N ILE A 118 -7.47 -4.21 -0.29
CA ILE A 118 -8.53 -3.21 -0.35
C ILE A 118 -9.90 -3.89 -0.49
N LEU A 119 -9.98 -4.94 -1.31
CA LEU A 119 -11.22 -5.65 -1.58
C LEU A 119 -11.70 -6.47 -0.39
N GLU A 120 -10.78 -7.19 0.26
CA GLU A 120 -11.12 -8.19 1.27
C GLU A 120 -11.11 -7.66 2.71
N SER A 121 -10.26 -6.68 3.01
CA SER A 121 -10.00 -6.23 4.40
C SER A 121 -10.44 -4.77 4.63
N ASP A 122 -10.03 -3.84 3.76
CA ASP A 122 -10.34 -2.42 3.96
C ASP A 122 -11.81 -2.08 3.68
N ARG A 123 -12.46 -2.81 2.78
CA ARG A 123 -13.88 -2.62 2.47
C ARG A 123 -14.80 -2.88 3.67
N PRO A 124 -14.67 -4.02 4.39
CA PRO A 124 -15.37 -4.24 5.65
C PRO A 124 -15.14 -3.14 6.69
N LEU A 125 -13.89 -2.72 6.91
CA LEU A 125 -13.55 -1.63 7.83
C LEU A 125 -14.22 -0.31 7.42
N ALA A 126 -14.14 0.04 6.13
CA ALA A 126 -14.76 1.24 5.59
C ALA A 126 -16.29 1.24 5.73
N ALA A 127 -16.93 0.08 5.59
CA ALA A 127 -18.37 -0.08 5.84
C ALA A 127 -18.72 0.17 7.31
N ALA A 128 -17.93 -0.37 8.25
CA ALA A 128 -18.10 -0.11 9.67
C ALA A 128 -17.93 1.38 10.01
N LEU A 129 -16.92 2.04 9.44
CA LEU A 129 -16.66 3.47 9.62
C LEU A 129 -17.81 4.36 9.12
N ARG A 130 -18.42 4.01 7.97
CA ARG A 130 -19.61 4.74 7.49
C ARG A 130 -20.80 4.56 8.41
N ALA A 131 -21.02 3.34 8.90
CA ALA A 131 -22.14 3.05 9.80
C ALA A 131 -22.00 3.80 11.14
N ASP A 132 -20.76 3.96 11.62
CA ASP A 132 -20.44 4.72 12.83
C ASP A 132 -20.64 6.24 12.65
N ALA A 133 -20.28 6.80 11.49
CA ALA A 133 -20.47 8.22 11.19
C ALA A 133 -21.95 8.68 11.11
N HIS A 134 -22.89 7.73 11.07
CA HIS A 134 -24.33 7.98 11.04
C HIS A 134 -25.03 7.71 12.39
N ARG A 135 -24.28 7.37 13.43
CA ARG A 135 -24.79 7.26 14.82
C ARG A 135 -24.67 8.59 15.55
#